data_AF-A0A662ICS0-F1
#
_entry.id   AF-A0A662ICS0-F1
#
_cell.length_a   1.000
_cell.length_b   1.000
_cell.length_c   1.000
_cell.angle_alpha   90.00
_cell.angle_beta   90.00
_cell.angle_gamma   90.00
#
_symmetry.space_group_name_H-M   'P 1'
#
loop_
_entity.id
_entity.type
_entity.pdbx_description
1 polymer ?
#
loop_
_entity_poly.entity_id
_entity_poly.type
_entity_poly.pdbx_seq_one_letter_code
_entity_poly.pdbx_strand_id
1 'polypeptide(L)'
;MPYYQLVRVAAWMTDVEDGLAMLKKQGKLRDMEEWEIAEVRRRLVMARNWLREVGYTAVLQNVDQALKALECFEEEVVKAFVEVSRRILEGCDPSEVGRIVREVAESLGLRKRRERLQVYRAFYHALLGEDSGPPLRRLVSRPEVRELLSKIIARLPAS
;
A
#
# COMPACT_ATOMS: atom_id res chain seq x y z
N MET A 1 -14.51 -2.96 -16.43
CA MET A 1 -13.67 -2.58 -15.27
C MET A 1 -13.39 -1.07 -15.27
N PRO A 2 -13.56 -0.36 -14.14
CA PRO A 2 -13.24 1.07 -14.02
C PRO A 2 -11.76 1.36 -14.26
N TYR A 3 -11.44 2.45 -14.96
CA TYR A 3 -10.05 2.79 -15.31
C TYR A 3 -9.18 3.07 -14.08
N TYR A 4 -9.72 3.77 -13.07
CA TYR A 4 -8.98 4.07 -11.85
C TYR A 4 -8.56 2.81 -11.07
N GLN A 5 -9.33 1.73 -11.15
CA GLN A 5 -8.93 0.45 -10.58
C GLN A 5 -7.68 -0.12 -11.27
N LEU A 6 -7.59 0.02 -12.60
CA LEU A 6 -6.41 -0.40 -13.37
C LEU A 6 -5.20 0.46 -13.05
N VAL A 7 -5.39 1.76 -12.82
CA VAL A 7 -4.35 2.69 -12.35
C VAL A 7 -3.77 2.20 -11.01
N ARG A 8 -4.64 1.82 -10.07
CA ARG A 8 -4.18 1.31 -8.76
C ARG A 8 -3.41 -0.01 -8.89
N VAL A 9 -3.80 -0.92 -9.79
CA VAL A 9 -3.01 -2.12 -10.06
C VAL A 9 -1.68 -1.77 -10.74
N ALA A 10 -1.72 -0.89 -11.74
CA ALA A 10 -0.56 -0.47 -12.51
C ALA A 10 0.51 0.22 -11.65
N ALA A 11 0.11 0.89 -10.56
CA ALA A 11 1.03 1.50 -9.60
C ALA A 11 1.97 0.48 -8.94
N TRP A 12 1.50 -0.75 -8.75
CA TRP A 12 2.15 -1.77 -7.91
C TRP A 12 2.55 -3.04 -8.66
N MET A 13 2.28 -3.10 -9.96
CA MET A 13 2.71 -4.21 -10.82
C MET A 13 4.18 -4.06 -11.24
N THR A 14 4.91 -5.16 -11.34
CA THR A 14 6.27 -5.15 -11.92
C THR A 14 6.22 -5.01 -13.45
N ASP A 15 5.28 -5.74 -14.04
CA ASP A 15 5.00 -5.84 -15.45
C ASP A 15 3.51 -6.12 -15.66
N VAL A 16 3.10 -6.22 -16.93
CA VAL A 16 1.70 -6.38 -17.29
C VAL A 16 1.16 -7.75 -16.87
N GLU A 17 1.99 -8.80 -16.87
CA GLU A 17 1.57 -10.14 -16.43
C GLU A 17 1.34 -10.19 -14.92
N ASP A 18 2.21 -9.56 -14.13
CA ASP A 18 2.00 -9.38 -12.69
C ASP A 18 0.70 -8.58 -12.43
N GLY A 19 0.44 -7.54 -13.23
CA GLY A 19 -0.82 -6.79 -13.16
C GLY A 19 -2.06 -7.65 -13.44
N LEU A 20 -2.04 -8.48 -14.48
CA LEU A 20 -3.11 -9.43 -14.77
C LEU A 20 -3.25 -10.49 -13.67
N ALA A 21 -2.13 -11.00 -13.14
CA ALA A 21 -2.13 -11.96 -12.04
C ALA A 21 -2.72 -11.36 -10.76
N MET A 22 -2.45 -10.08 -10.46
CA MET A 22 -3.08 -9.35 -9.36
C MET A 22 -4.60 -9.25 -9.54
N LEU A 23 -5.06 -8.85 -10.73
CA LEU A 23 -6.50 -8.77 -11.04
C LEU A 23 -7.18 -10.14 -10.96
N LYS A 24 -6.51 -11.20 -11.42
CA LYS A 24 -6.99 -12.59 -11.31
C LYS A 24 -7.16 -13.00 -9.85
N LYS A 25 -6.18 -12.72 -8.99
CA LYS A 25 -6.26 -13.01 -7.53
C LYS A 25 -7.38 -12.24 -6.84
N GLN A 26 -7.71 -11.05 -7.33
CA GLN A 26 -8.85 -10.26 -6.85
C GLN A 26 -10.21 -10.73 -7.40
N GLY A 27 -10.24 -11.79 -8.22
CA GLY A 27 -11.45 -12.29 -8.88
C GLY A 27 -12.00 -11.35 -9.97
N LYS A 28 -11.24 -10.32 -10.37
CA LYS A 28 -11.69 -9.27 -11.29
C LYS A 28 -11.65 -9.68 -12.76
N LEU A 29 -11.02 -10.81 -13.06
CA LEU A 29 -10.97 -11.44 -14.37
C LEU A 29 -11.83 -12.70 -14.46
N ARG A 30 -12.68 -12.95 -13.45
CA ARG A 30 -13.55 -14.12 -13.44
C ARG A 30 -14.58 -13.97 -14.56
N ASP A 31 -14.80 -15.06 -15.30
CA ASP A 31 -15.81 -15.16 -16.36
C ASP A 31 -15.60 -14.21 -17.54
N MET A 32 -14.39 -13.64 -17.68
CA MET A 32 -14.03 -12.79 -18.83
C MET A 32 -13.53 -13.64 -20.00
N GLU A 33 -13.93 -13.26 -21.21
CA GLU A 33 -13.45 -13.85 -22.45
C GLU A 33 -12.02 -13.38 -22.79
N GLU A 34 -11.33 -14.10 -23.68
CA GLU A 34 -9.94 -13.81 -24.03
C GLU A 34 -9.76 -12.38 -24.59
N TRP A 35 -10.71 -11.90 -25.40
CA TRP A 35 -10.64 -10.54 -25.96
C TRP A 35 -10.82 -9.47 -24.89
N GLU A 36 -11.62 -9.74 -23.84
CA GLU A 36 -11.78 -8.82 -22.71
C GLU A 36 -10.50 -8.77 -21.87
N ILE A 37 -9.85 -9.92 -21.67
CA ILE A 37 -8.54 -9.99 -21.01
C ILE A 37 -7.48 -9.23 -21.83
N ALA A 38 -7.49 -9.37 -23.16
CA ALA A 38 -6.61 -8.61 -24.05
C ALA A 38 -6.84 -7.09 -23.96
N GLU A 39 -8.09 -6.66 -23.78
CA GLU A 39 -8.42 -5.25 -23.55
C GLU A 39 -7.94 -4.76 -22.18
N VAL A 40 -8.12 -5.54 -21.11
CA VAL A 40 -7.58 -5.23 -19.78
C VAL A 40 -6.07 -5.08 -19.81
N ARG A 41 -5.37 -5.97 -20.52
CA ARG A 41 -3.92 -5.92 -20.74
C ARG A 41 -3.50 -4.59 -21.37
N ARG A 42 -4.16 -4.16 -22.46
CA ARG A 42 -3.90 -2.87 -23.11
C ARG A 42 -4.10 -1.71 -22.14
N ARG A 43 -5.21 -1.73 -21.40
CA ARG A 43 -5.55 -0.66 -20.45
C ARG A 43 -4.63 -0.60 -19.23
N LEU A 44 -4.04 -1.72 -18.79
CA LEU A 44 -2.98 -1.73 -17.76
C LEU A 44 -1.71 -1.02 -18.26
N VAL A 45 -1.34 -1.23 -19.53
CA VAL A 45 -0.21 -0.50 -20.14
C VAL A 45 -0.50 1.00 -20.19
N MET A 46 -1.71 1.38 -20.63
CA MET A 46 -2.14 2.78 -20.65
C MET A 46 -2.10 3.41 -19.25
N ALA A 47 -2.62 2.69 -18.25
CA ALA A 47 -2.62 3.15 -16.87
C ALA A 47 -1.20 3.32 -16.30
N ARG A 48 -0.26 2.42 -16.64
CA ARG A 48 1.15 2.55 -16.28
C ARG A 48 1.79 3.76 -16.92
N ASN A 49 1.53 4.00 -18.21
CA ASN A 49 2.05 5.16 -18.92
C ASN A 49 1.48 6.46 -18.33
N TRP A 50 0.18 6.50 -18.05
CA TRP A 50 -0.45 7.62 -17.39
C TRP A 50 0.18 7.93 -16.02
N LEU A 51 0.48 6.91 -15.20
CA LEU A 51 1.18 7.10 -13.93
C LEU A 51 2.61 7.62 -14.08
N ARG A 52 3.30 7.30 -15.18
CA ARG A 52 4.63 7.85 -15.46
C ARG A 52 4.59 9.35 -15.74
N GLU A 53 3.52 9.82 -16.39
CA GLU A 53 3.33 11.24 -16.70
C GLU A 53 2.80 12.03 -15.49
N VAL A 54 1.79 11.50 -14.79
CA VAL A 54 1.10 12.22 -13.71
C VAL A 54 1.80 12.05 -12.35
N GLY A 55 2.55 10.96 -12.17
CA GLY A 55 3.22 10.62 -10.92
C GLY A 55 2.41 9.68 -10.03
N TYR A 56 3.12 8.89 -9.23
CA TYR A 56 2.53 7.88 -8.34
C TYR A 56 1.80 8.48 -7.13
N THR A 57 2.00 9.77 -6.84
CA THR A 57 1.23 10.48 -5.80
C THR A 57 -0.27 10.51 -6.11
N ALA A 58 -0.68 10.38 -7.38
CA ALA A 58 -2.09 10.35 -7.78
C ALA A 58 -2.89 9.12 -7.27
N VAL A 59 -2.20 8.09 -6.77
CA VAL A 59 -2.83 6.92 -6.13
C VAL A 59 -2.63 6.87 -4.63
N LEU A 60 -1.98 7.89 -4.05
CA LEU A 60 -1.75 8.00 -2.62
C LEU A 60 -2.76 8.96 -1.99
N GLN A 61 -3.06 8.75 -0.72
CA GLN A 61 -3.74 9.76 0.08
C GLN A 61 -2.86 10.98 0.32
N ASN A 62 -3.49 12.12 0.57
CA ASN A 62 -2.78 13.26 1.14
C ASN A 62 -2.58 13.09 2.66
N VAL A 63 -1.76 13.96 3.25
CA VAL A 63 -1.38 13.85 4.67
C VAL A 63 -2.59 13.96 5.60
N ASP A 64 -3.53 14.86 5.32
CA ASP A 64 -4.70 15.07 6.19
C ASP A 64 -5.66 13.86 6.14
N GLN A 65 -5.85 13.29 4.95
CA GLN A 65 -6.59 12.04 4.78
C GLN A 65 -5.92 10.89 5.52
N ALA A 66 -4.61 10.78 5.44
CA ALA A 66 -3.84 9.74 6.10
C ALA A 66 -3.95 9.84 7.63
N LEU A 67 -3.82 11.05 8.19
CA LEU A 67 -3.98 11.29 9.63
C LEU A 67 -5.39 10.92 10.10
N LYS A 68 -6.42 11.38 9.39
CA LYS A 68 -7.82 11.01 9.68
C LYS A 68 -8.05 9.50 9.61
N ALA A 69 -7.41 8.82 8.66
CA ALA A 69 -7.53 7.37 8.50
C ALA A 69 -6.91 6.61 9.70
N LEU A 70 -5.87 7.16 10.33
CA LEU A 70 -5.23 6.58 11.51
C LEU A 70 -6.04 6.75 12.80
N GLU A 71 -6.93 7.75 12.89
CA GLU A 71 -7.83 7.95 14.05
C GLU A 71 -8.77 6.77 14.31
N CYS A 72 -9.03 5.94 13.29
CA CYS A 72 -9.88 4.76 13.39
C CYS A 72 -9.19 3.53 14.00
N PHE A 73 -7.90 3.60 14.32
CA PHE A 73 -7.11 2.48 14.83
C PHE A 73 -6.81 2.62 16.33
N GLU A 74 -6.65 1.48 17.00
CA GLU A 74 -6.21 1.42 18.39
C GLU A 74 -4.81 2.04 18.56
N GLU A 75 -4.54 2.62 19.73
CA GLU A 75 -3.32 3.37 20.03
C GLU A 75 -2.05 2.53 19.77
N GLU A 76 -2.07 1.25 20.16
CA GLU A 76 -0.97 0.31 19.95
C GLU A 76 -0.70 0.05 18.46
N VAL A 77 -1.74 0.05 17.63
CA VAL A 77 -1.61 -0.12 16.18
C VAL A 77 -1.00 1.14 15.57
N VAL A 78 -1.41 2.33 16.02
CA VAL A 78 -0.83 3.60 15.56
C VAL A 78 0.64 3.71 16.00
N LYS A 79 0.98 3.34 17.24
CA LYS A 79 2.38 3.25 17.71
C LYS A 79 3.21 2.28 16.86
N ALA A 80 2.64 1.12 16.54
CA ALA A 80 3.30 0.15 15.66
C ALA A 80 3.52 0.72 14.25
N PHE A 81 2.52 1.38 13.67
CA PHE A 81 2.63 2.06 12.38
C PHE A 81 3.75 3.11 12.40
N VAL A 82 3.82 3.95 13.44
CA VAL A 82 4.86 4.99 13.58
C VAL A 82 6.25 4.38 13.66
N GLU A 83 6.46 3.39 14.54
CA GLU A 83 7.76 2.75 14.74
C GLU A 83 8.23 1.99 13.49
N VAL A 84 7.34 1.23 12.85
CA VAL A 84 7.66 0.56 11.57
C VAL A 84 8.03 1.60 10.51
N SER A 85 7.28 2.70 10.43
CA SER A 85 7.55 3.77 9.46
C SER A 85 8.89 4.45 9.71
N ARG A 86 9.29 4.69 10.97
CA ARG A 86 10.62 5.22 11.31
C ARG A 86 11.74 4.31 10.79
N ARG A 87 11.66 3.00 11.06
CA ARG A 87 12.65 2.03 10.57
C ARG A 87 12.71 1.95 9.04
N ILE A 88 11.57 2.09 8.37
CA ILE A 88 11.53 2.21 6.90
C ILE A 88 12.31 3.45 6.44
N LEU A 89 12.07 4.60 7.08
CA LEU A 89 12.71 5.88 6.73
C LEU A 89 14.21 5.92 7.06
N GLU A 90 14.65 5.16 8.07
CA GLU A 90 16.07 4.94 8.39
C GLU A 90 16.81 4.09 7.33
N GLY A 91 16.11 3.61 6.31
CA GLY A 91 16.72 2.94 5.17
C GLY A 91 16.66 1.41 5.21
N CYS A 92 15.70 0.83 5.93
CA CYS A 92 15.56 -0.63 5.90
C CYS A 92 15.32 -1.16 4.47
N ASP A 93 15.84 -2.36 4.21
CA ASP A 93 15.55 -3.10 2.98
C ASP A 93 14.03 -3.39 2.91
N PRO A 94 13.34 -3.07 1.80
CA PRO A 94 11.92 -3.37 1.64
C PRO A 94 11.54 -4.84 1.90
N SER A 95 12.42 -5.79 1.61
CA SER A 95 12.19 -7.22 1.85
C SER A 95 12.06 -7.55 3.34
N GLU A 96 12.70 -6.76 4.21
CA GLU A 96 12.73 -6.95 5.66
C GLU A 96 11.51 -6.35 6.38
N VAL A 97 10.70 -5.53 5.69
CA VAL A 97 9.54 -4.86 6.30
C VAL A 97 8.55 -5.84 6.93
N GLY A 98 8.38 -7.03 6.34
CA GLY A 98 7.52 -8.07 6.93
C GLY A 98 8.00 -8.53 8.32
N ARG A 99 9.32 -8.66 8.48
CA ARG A 99 9.96 -9.00 9.76
C ARG A 99 9.85 -7.85 10.74
N ILE A 100 10.12 -6.62 10.30
CA ILE A 100 10.02 -5.41 11.11
C ILE A 100 8.61 -5.22 11.68
N VAL A 101 7.57 -5.35 10.84
CA VAL A 101 6.17 -5.28 11.30
C VAL A 101 5.90 -6.30 12.39
N ARG A 102 6.40 -7.53 12.23
CA ARG A 102 6.23 -8.58 13.23
C ARG A 102 6.92 -8.24 14.54
N GLU A 103 8.20 -7.85 14.49
CA GLU A 103 9.00 -7.50 15.67
C GLU A 103 8.37 -6.35 16.46
N VAL A 104 7.98 -5.27 15.79
CA VAL A 104 7.36 -4.09 16.41
C VAL A 104 5.98 -4.40 16.97
N ALA A 105 5.16 -5.16 16.24
CA ALA A 105 3.86 -5.57 16.74
C ALA A 105 3.99 -6.44 18.00
N GLU A 106 4.92 -7.41 18.00
CA GLU A 106 5.17 -8.27 19.16
C GLU A 106 5.67 -7.48 20.39
N SER A 107 6.54 -6.47 20.20
CA SER A 107 7.00 -5.61 21.30
C SER A 107 5.90 -4.73 21.91
N LEU A 108 4.84 -4.45 21.15
CA LEU A 108 3.67 -3.68 21.58
C LEU A 108 2.50 -4.57 22.02
N GLY A 109 2.72 -5.88 22.21
CA GLY A 109 1.69 -6.80 22.69
C GLY A 109 0.73 -7.33 21.61
N LEU A 110 0.87 -6.91 20.35
CA LEU A 110 0.08 -7.34 19.19
C LEU A 110 0.56 -8.71 18.65
N ARG A 111 0.49 -9.74 19.50
CA ARG A 111 1.10 -11.06 19.25
C ARG A 111 0.27 -11.97 18.34
N LYS A 112 -1.03 -11.75 18.19
CA LYS A 112 -1.89 -12.59 17.34
C LYS A 112 -1.79 -12.15 15.88
N ARG A 113 -2.01 -13.10 14.97
CA ARG A 113 -2.03 -12.82 13.52
C ARG A 113 -3.01 -11.70 13.16
N ARG A 114 -4.20 -11.69 13.75
CA ARG A 114 -5.24 -10.67 13.50
C ARG A 114 -4.80 -9.27 13.91
N GLU A 115 -4.03 -9.15 14.99
CA GLU A 115 -3.53 -7.87 15.53
C GLU A 115 -2.41 -7.34 14.64
N ARG A 116 -1.47 -8.21 14.23
CA ARG A 116 -0.47 -7.84 13.21
C ARG A 116 -1.09 -7.37 11.89
N LEU A 117 -2.21 -7.97 11.48
CA LEU A 117 -2.95 -7.52 10.29
C LEU A 117 -3.51 -6.11 10.43
N GLN A 118 -3.81 -5.64 11.64
CA GLN A 118 -4.23 -4.25 11.86
C GLN A 118 -3.10 -3.27 11.56
N VAL A 119 -1.84 -3.61 11.84
CA VAL A 119 -0.69 -2.77 11.45
C VAL A 119 -0.62 -2.63 9.92
N TYR A 120 -0.78 -3.73 9.18
CA TYR A 120 -0.85 -3.66 7.71
C TYR A 120 -2.05 -2.83 7.22
N ARG A 121 -3.22 -2.98 7.86
CA ARG A 121 -4.41 -2.19 7.53
C ARG A 121 -4.17 -0.70 7.78
N ALA A 122 -3.52 -0.32 8.87
CA ALA A 122 -3.15 1.07 9.13
C ALA A 122 -2.31 1.65 7.98
N PHE A 123 -1.33 0.90 7.46
CA PHE A 123 -0.59 1.30 6.26
C PHE A 123 -1.48 1.45 5.02
N TYR A 124 -2.39 0.52 4.75
CA TYR A 124 -3.26 0.60 3.57
C TYR A 124 -4.28 1.73 3.65
N HIS A 125 -4.83 1.98 4.84
CA HIS A 125 -5.71 3.10 5.10
C HIS A 125 -4.97 4.42 4.95
N ALA A 126 -3.83 4.59 5.62
CA ALA A 126 -3.08 5.84 5.59
C ALA A 126 -2.45 6.14 4.22
N LEU A 127 -1.99 5.13 3.47
CA LEU A 127 -1.33 5.36 2.19
C LEU A 127 -2.30 5.36 1.00
N LEU A 128 -3.33 4.51 1.02
CA LEU A 128 -4.16 4.22 -0.14
C LEU A 128 -5.65 4.52 0.09
N GLY A 129 -6.07 4.72 1.35
CA GLY A 129 -7.48 4.86 1.71
C GLY A 129 -8.28 3.57 1.60
N GLU A 130 -7.64 2.40 1.74
CA GLU A 130 -8.29 1.10 1.53
C GLU A 130 -8.01 0.06 2.63
N ASP A 131 -8.93 -0.89 2.76
CA ASP A 131 -8.83 -2.03 3.69
C ASP A 131 -7.68 -3.00 3.35
N SER A 132 -7.22 -2.99 2.10
CA SER A 132 -6.18 -3.89 1.61
C SER A 132 -5.38 -3.27 0.47
N GLY A 133 -4.19 -3.81 0.23
CA GLY A 133 -3.29 -3.31 -0.81
C GLY A 133 -2.27 -4.35 -1.27
N PRO A 134 -1.33 -3.94 -2.13
CA PRO A 134 -0.19 -4.79 -2.49
C PRO A 134 0.65 -5.14 -1.24
N PRO A 135 1.57 -6.12 -1.33
CA PRO A 135 2.52 -6.37 -0.25
C PRO A 135 3.24 -5.08 0.17
N LEU A 136 3.33 -4.81 1.48
CA LEU A 136 3.89 -3.57 2.01
C LEU A 136 5.31 -3.29 1.48
N ARG A 137 6.11 -4.33 1.27
CA ARG A 137 7.42 -4.24 0.60
C ARG A 137 7.37 -3.51 -0.75
N ARG A 138 6.33 -3.73 -1.56
CA ARG A 138 6.17 -3.07 -2.87
C ARG A 138 5.85 -1.59 -2.72
N LEU A 139 5.05 -1.23 -1.71
CA LEU A 139 4.73 0.17 -1.42
C LEU A 139 6.00 0.90 -1.00
N VAL A 140 6.70 0.39 0.01
CA VAL A 140 7.86 1.07 0.61
C VAL A 140 9.11 1.06 -0.28
N SER A 141 9.12 0.28 -1.38
CA SER A 141 10.14 0.40 -2.43
C SER A 141 10.00 1.70 -3.24
N ARG A 142 8.86 2.40 -3.18
CA ARG A 142 8.63 3.65 -3.90
C ARG A 142 9.09 4.86 -3.08
N PRO A 143 9.88 5.79 -3.63
CA PRO A 143 10.26 7.02 -2.96
C PRO A 143 9.07 7.87 -2.50
N GLU A 144 8.02 7.96 -3.30
CA GLU A 144 6.82 8.77 -3.02
C GLU A 144 6.08 8.26 -1.77
N VAL A 145 6.07 6.94 -1.54
CA VAL A 145 5.51 6.34 -0.33
C VAL A 145 6.35 6.70 0.89
N ARG A 146 7.67 6.64 0.78
CA ARG A 146 8.59 7.04 1.87
C ARG A 146 8.43 8.54 2.19
N GLU A 147 8.31 9.37 1.17
CA GLU A 147 8.06 10.80 1.36
C GLU A 147 6.73 11.06 2.09
N LEU A 148 5.66 10.36 1.71
CA LEU A 148 4.38 10.47 2.39
C LEU A 148 4.46 10.00 3.85
N LEU A 149 5.10 8.86 4.13
CA LEU A 149 5.32 8.38 5.51
C LEU A 149 6.06 9.40 6.36
N SER A 150 7.11 10.02 5.81
CA SER A 150 7.88 11.07 6.50
C SER A 150 6.98 12.26 6.88
N LYS A 151 6.14 12.73 5.94
CA LYS A 151 5.18 13.82 6.19
C LYS A 151 4.12 13.46 7.23
N ILE A 152 3.63 12.22 7.22
CA ILE A 152 2.66 11.73 8.21
C ILE A 152 3.29 11.71 9.60
N ILE A 153 4.46 11.09 9.76
CA ILE A 153 5.15 10.96 11.06
C ILE A 153 5.49 12.34 11.63
N ALA A 154 5.93 13.28 10.79
CA ALA A 154 6.26 14.64 11.23
C ALA A 154 5.06 15.41 11.83
N ARG A 155 3.83 14.97 11.56
CA ARG A 155 2.60 15.56 12.11
C ARG A 155 1.96 14.74 13.23
N LEU A 156 2.40 13.50 13.45
CA LEU A 156 1.95 12.71 14.57
C LEU A 156 2.69 13.17 15.84
N PRO A 157 2.01 13.27 16.99
CA PRO A 157 2.66 13.62 18.24
C PRO A 157 3.76 12.60 18.54
N ALA A 158 4.91 13.08 19.01
CA ALA A 158 5.97 12.21 19.50
C ALA A 158 5.43 11.41 20.69
N SER A 159 5.20 10.11 20.48
CA SER A 159 4.96 9.14 21.55
C SER A 159 6.24 8.82 22.28
#